data_AF-A0A496RIT4-F1
#
_entry.id   AF-A0A496RIT4-F1
#
_cell.length_a   1.000
_cell.length_b   1.000
_cell.length_c   1.000
_cell.angle_alpha   90.00
_cell.angle_beta   90.00
_cell.angle_gamma   90.00
#
_symmetry.space_group_name_H-M   'P 1'
#
loop_
_entity.id
_entity.type
_entity.pdbx_description
1 polymer ?
#
loop_
_entity_poly.entity_id
_entity_poly.type
_entity_poly.pdbx_seq_one_letter_code
_entity_poly.pdbx_strand_id
1 'polypeptide(L)' 'MKGKEEILHRVVTFLNRKELDFLDNISKDILFSLGIKVPRSTLLKNLVDIFLEPKLEGMKSYDDLLNLLIKKSKEGK' A
#
# COMPACT_ATOMS: atom_id res chain seq x y z
N MET A 1 19.27 -19.43 -18.18
CA MET A 1 18.90 -19.70 -16.78
C MET A 1 17.38 -19.56 -16.70
N LYS A 2 16.62 -20.64 -16.45
CA LYS A 2 15.17 -20.53 -16.22
C LYS A 2 15.00 -19.72 -14.93
N GLY A 3 14.37 -18.55 -15.01
CA GLY A 3 14.04 -17.75 -13.84
C GLY A 3 13.20 -18.59 -12.87
N LYS A 4 13.56 -18.62 -11.59
CA LYS A 4 12.68 -19.18 -10.56
C LYS A 4 11.36 -18.41 -10.63
N GLU A 5 10.26 -19.11 -10.90
CA GLU A 5 8.94 -18.52 -10.76
C GLU A 5 8.75 -18.03 -9.33
N GLU A 6 8.27 -16.81 -9.16
CA GLU A 6 7.94 -16.27 -7.85
C GLU A 6 6.76 -17.06 -7.26
N ILE A 7 6.99 -17.69 -6.11
CA ILE A 7 5.94 -18.39 -5.38
C ILE A 7 5.15 -17.34 -4.58
N LEU A 8 3.88 -17.14 -4.96
CA LEU A 8 2.99 -16.24 -4.23
C LEU A 8 2.35 -16.96 -3.03
N HIS A 9 2.36 -16.31 -1.88
CA HIS A 9 1.74 -16.81 -0.64
C HIS A 9 0.52 -15.97 -0.28
N ARG A 10 -0.59 -16.63 0.09
CA ARG A 10 -1.80 -15.95 0.58
C ARG A 10 -1.68 -15.68 2.07
N VAL A 11 -1.75 -14.41 2.46
CA VAL A 11 -1.81 -13.97 3.86
C VAL A 11 -3.26 -13.64 4.22
N VAL A 12 -3.75 -14.15 5.35
CA VAL A 12 -5.09 -13.86 5.89
C VAL A 12 -4.94 -13.47 7.34
N THR A 13 -5.57 -12.37 7.74
CA THR A 13 -5.59 -11.87 9.12
C THR A 13 -6.93 -11.25 9.45
N PHE A 14 -7.28 -11.17 10.73
CA PHE A 14 -8.47 -10.49 11.22
C PHE A 14 -8.10 -9.10 11.72
N LEU A 15 -8.87 -8.10 11.31
CA LEU A 15 -8.71 -6.72 11.75
C LEU A 15 -9.91 -6.29 12.60
N ASN A 16 -9.63 -5.52 13.63
CA ASN A 16 -10.68 -4.84 14.38
C ASN A 16 -11.21 -3.61 13.63
N ARG A 17 -12.26 -2.98 14.17
CA ARG A 17 -12.91 -1.84 13.51
C ARG A 17 -11.97 -0.64 13.31
N LYS A 18 -11.13 -0.33 14.30
CA LYS A 18 -10.19 0.80 14.24
C LYS A 18 -9.14 0.60 13.15
N GLU A 19 -8.61 -0.61 13.02
CA GLU A 19 -7.66 -0.98 11.97
C GLU A 19 -8.29 -0.93 10.58
N LEU A 20 -9.54 -1.39 10.45
CA LEU A 20 -10.29 -1.29 9.19
C LEU A 20 -10.56 0.18 8.81
N ASP A 21 -10.97 1.00 9.78
CA ASP A 21 -11.23 2.43 9.55
C ASP A 21 -9.94 3.18 9.16
N PHE A 22 -8.79 2.80 9.72
CA PHE A 22 -7.49 3.34 9.32
C PHE A 22 -7.19 3.07 7.85
N LEU A 23 -7.33 1.82 7.39
CA LEU A 23 -7.14 1.47 5.98
C LEU A 23 -8.14 2.19 5.07
N ASP A 24 -9.39 2.32 5.50
CA ASP A 24 -10.44 2.99 4.73
C ASP A 24 -10.17 4.49 4.59
N ASN A 25 -9.62 5.13 5.62
CA ASN A 25 -9.23 6.54 5.56
C ASN A 25 -8.10 6.76 4.56
N ILE A 26 -7.06 5.93 4.57
CA ILE A 26 -6.00 5.99 3.56
C ILE A 26 -6.57 5.81 2.15
N SER A 27 -7.43 4.81 1.95
CA SER A 27 -8.07 4.59 0.65
C SER A 27 -8.93 5.78 0.19
N LYS A 28 -9.63 6.45 1.11
CA LYS A 28 -10.41 7.67 0.82
C LYS A 28 -9.49 8.83 0.47
N ASP A 29 -8.41 9.05 1.21
CA ASP A 29 -7.47 10.14 0.94
C ASP A 29 -6.82 10.00 -0.44
N ILE A 30 -6.45 8.77 -0.83
CA ILE A 30 -5.97 8.47 -2.18
C ILE A 30 -7.08 8.73 -3.23
N LEU A 31 -8.32 8.31 -2.95
CA LEU A 31 -9.46 8.54 -3.85
C LEU A 31 -9.73 10.03 -4.05
N PHE A 32 -9.72 10.84 -2.99
CA PHE A 32 -9.90 12.29 -3.10
C PHE A 32 -8.72 12.98 -3.79
N SER A 33 -7.51 12.46 -3.63
CA SER A 33 -6.30 13.04 -4.22
C SER A 33 -6.11 12.69 -5.70
N LEU A 34 -6.46 11.47 -6.13
CA LEU A 34 -6.20 10.97 -7.49
C LEU A 34 -7.45 10.62 -8.30
N GLY A 35 -8.64 10.59 -7.67
CA GLY A 35 -9.85 10.06 -8.28
C GLY A 35 -9.84 8.54 -8.48
N ILE A 36 -8.88 7.83 -7.87
CA ILE A 36 -8.69 6.38 -8.06
C ILE A 36 -9.04 5.65 -6.76
N LYS A 37 -9.93 4.66 -6.88
CA LYS A 37 -10.24 3.75 -5.78
C LYS A 37 -9.21 2.63 -5.69
N VAL A 38 -8.47 2.57 -4.59
CA VAL A 38 -7.49 1.50 -4.33
C VAL A 38 -8.14 0.40 -3.46
N PRO A 39 -8.20 -0.86 -3.93
CA PRO A 39 -8.66 -1.97 -3.10
C PRO A 39 -7.75 -2.20 -1.89
N ARG A 40 -8.33 -2.64 -0.76
CA ARG A 40 -7.58 -2.89 0.48
C ARG A 40 -6.43 -3.88 0.30
N SER A 41 -6.62 -4.93 -0.49
CA SER A 41 -5.56 -5.90 -0.82
C SER A 41 -4.38 -5.25 -1.54
N THR A 42 -4.67 -4.35 -2.49
CA THR A 42 -3.64 -3.59 -3.21
C THR A 42 -2.95 -2.58 -2.30
N LEU A 43 -3.71 -1.90 -1.42
CA LEU A 43 -3.14 -1.02 -0.41
C LEU A 43 -2.17 -1.76 0.51
N LEU A 44 -2.57 -2.92 1.03
CA LEU A 44 -1.71 -3.76 1.87
C LEU A 44 -0.46 -4.22 1.13
N LYS A 45 -0.59 -4.63 -0.15
CA LYS A 45 0.56 -4.97 -0.98
C LYS A 45 1.51 -3.77 -1.14
N ASN A 46 0.98 -2.60 -1.49
CA ASN A 46 1.78 -1.38 -1.66
C ASN A 46 2.49 -0.97 -0.37
N LEU A 47 1.85 -1.15 0.78
CA LEU A 47 2.47 -0.91 2.08
C LEU A 47 3.66 -1.85 2.29
N VAL A 48 3.48 -3.16 2.05
CA VAL A 48 4.56 -4.14 2.14
C VAL A 48 5.70 -3.77 1.18
N ASP A 49 5.38 -3.46 -0.07
CA ASP A 49 6.37 -3.08 -1.08
C ASP A 49 7.17 -1.83 -0.65
N ILE A 50 6.50 -0.80 -0.11
CA ILE A 50 7.14 0.40 0.43
C ILE A 50 8.09 0.03 1.58
N PHE A 51 7.62 -0.73 2.58
CA PHE A 51 8.44 -1.06 3.74
C PHE A 51 9.59 -2.04 3.43
N LEU A 52 9.52 -2.77 2.32
CA LEU A 52 10.62 -3.58 1.81
C LEU A 52 11.66 -2.77 1.02
N GLU A 53 11.38 -1.51 0.64
CA GLU A 53 12.35 -0.69 -0.09
C GLU A 53 13.56 -0.37 0.80
N PRO A 54 14.79 -0.74 0.38
CA PRO A 54 15.99 -0.63 1.20
C PRO A 54 16.44 0.82 1.48
N LYS A 55 15.76 1.81 0.89
CA LYS A 55 15.99 3.24 1.08
C LYS A 55 14.73 3.97 1.53
N LEU A 56 14.01 3.41 2.49
CA LEU A 56 12.95 4.14 3.17
C LEU A 56 13.53 5.19 4.13
N GLU A 57 14.28 6.16 3.59
CA GLU A 57 14.85 7.27 4.37
C GLU A 57 13.85 8.42 4.42
N GLY A 58 13.52 8.88 5.63
CA GLY A 58 12.82 10.15 5.82
C GLY A 58 11.29 10.09 5.93
N MET A 59 10.68 8.91 6.00
CA MET A 59 9.26 8.77 6.32
C MET A 59 9.01 9.11 7.79
N LYS A 60 8.50 10.31 8.07
CA LYS A 60 8.33 10.84 9.43
C LYS A 60 6.87 11.11 9.79
N SER A 61 5.99 11.11 8.78
CA SER A 61 4.59 11.48 8.94
C SER A 61 3.64 10.59 8.12
N TYR A 62 2.36 10.69 8.46
CA TYR A 62 1.28 10.10 7.67
C TYR A 62 1.24 10.65 6.24
N ASP A 63 1.53 11.94 6.06
CA ASP A 63 1.51 12.58 4.73
C ASP A 63 2.62 12.03 3.84
N ASP A 64 3.80 11.73 4.40
CA ASP A 64 4.89 11.07 3.66
C ASP A 64 4.45 9.69 3.16
N LEU A 65 3.77 8.91 4.02
CA LEU A 65 3.20 7.62 3.63
C LEU A 65 2.20 7.77 2.50
N LEU A 66 1.27 8.71 2.64
CA LEU A 66 0.22 8.94 1.66
C LEU A 66 0.82 9.30 0.29
N ASN A 67 1.84 10.15 0.27
CA ASN A 67 2.54 10.53 -0.95
C ASN A 67 3.23 9.34 -1.64
N LEU A 68 3.87 8.45 -0.87
CA LEU A 68 4.47 7.22 -1.41
C LEU A 68 3.42 6.27 -1.97
N LEU A 69 2.29 6.09 -1.27
CA LEU A 69 1.18 5.26 -1.74
C LEU A 69 0.53 5.82 -3.00
N ILE A 70 0.39 7.14 -3.09
CA ILE A 70 -0.09 7.85 -4.28
C ILE A 70 0.86 7.61 -5.45
N LYS A 71 2.17 7.70 -5.23
CA LYS A 71 3.19 7.45 -6.26
C LYS A 71 3.10 6.01 -6.78
N LYS A 72 3.07 5.00 -5.90
CA LYS A 72 2.90 3.58 -6.27
C LYS A 72 1.60 3.32 -7.03
N SER A 73 0.51 4.00 -6.64
CA SER A 73 -0.79 3.86 -7.30
C SER A 73 -0.80 4.42 -8.73
N LYS A 74 0.13 5.32 -9.07
CA LYS A 74 0.34 5.83 -10.44
C LYS A 74 1.24 4.91 -11.27
N GLU A 75 2.23 4.26 -10.65
CA GLU A 75 3.19 3.36 -11.32
C GLU A 75 2.56 2.02 -11.77
N GLY A 76 1.43 1.62 -11.16
CA GLY A 76 0.69 0.41 -11.53
C GLY A 76 -0.32 0.55 -12.68
N LYS A 77 -0.29 1.64 -13.44
CA LYS A 77 -1.06 1.85 -14.70
C LYS A 77 -0.15 1.73 -15.90
#